data_AF-A0A0U9HER2-F1
#
_entry.id   AF-A0A0U9HER2-F1
#
_cell.length_a   1.000
_cell.length_b   1.000
_cell.length_c   1.000
_cell.angle_alpha   90.00
_cell.angle_beta   90.00
_cell.angle_gamma   90.00
#
_symmetry.space_group_name_H-M   'P 1'
#
loop_
_entity.id
_entity.type
_entity.pdbx_description
1 polymer ?
#
loop_
_entity_poly.entity_id
_entity_poly.type
_entity_poly.pdbx_seq_one_letter_code
_entity_poly.pdbx_strand_id
1 'polypeptide(L)' 'MEELKMSKNQLSKHPVKSFRISYYNKKRLDQLCRDTEVTSTELINALLENYFITSENFEENYYDSVY' A
#
# COMPACT_ATOMS: atom_id res chain seq x y z
N MET A 1 3.60 32.57 30.22
CA MET A 1 4.29 31.43 29.57
C MET A 1 3.75 30.17 30.22
N GLU A 2 2.74 29.55 29.63
CA GLU A 2 2.17 28.29 30.12
C GLU A 2 2.70 27.13 29.28
N GLU A 3 3.13 26.07 29.95
CA GLU A 3 3.63 24.83 29.36
C GLU A 3 2.55 24.14 28.51
N LEU A 4 2.84 23.97 27.22
CA LEU A 4 2.06 23.15 26.31
C LEU A 4 2.26 21.67 26.69
N LYS A 5 1.31 21.09 27.44
CA LYS A 5 1.29 19.64 27.69
C LYS A 5 1.07 18.91 26.36
N MET A 6 2.13 18.32 25.83
CA MET A 6 2.06 17.39 24.71
C MET A 6 1.18 16.20 25.09
N SER A 7 -0.01 16.12 24.50
CA SER A 7 -0.78 14.87 24.48
C SER A 7 0.11 13.80 23.83
N LYS A 8 0.35 12.70 24.53
CA LYS A 8 1.02 11.53 23.96
C LYS A 8 0.13 11.03 22.83
N ASN A 9 0.44 11.40 21.59
CA ASN A 9 -0.14 10.77 20.42
C ASN A 9 0.10 9.28 20.55
N GLN A 10 -0.95 8.54 20.93
CA GLN A 10 -1.01 7.11 20.72
C GLN A 10 -0.95 6.93 19.21
N LEU A 11 0.26 6.69 18.69
CA LEU A 11 0.45 6.08 17.39
C LEU A 11 -0.40 4.82 17.43
N SER A 12 -1.51 4.84 16.69
CA SER A 12 -2.44 3.74 16.58
C SER A 12 -1.63 2.47 16.31
N LYS A 13 -1.83 1.46 17.15
CA LYS A 13 -1.16 0.17 17.08
C LYS A 13 -1.67 -0.63 15.87
N HIS A 14 -1.51 -0.11 14.65
CA HIS A 14 -1.65 -0.93 13.47
C HIS A 14 -0.45 -1.88 13.44
N PRO A 15 -0.66 -3.21 13.37
CA PRO A 15 0.44 -4.14 13.37
C PRO A 15 1.31 -3.87 12.14
N VAL A 16 2.57 -3.54 12.37
CA VAL A 16 3.57 -3.40 11.30
C VAL A 16 3.76 -4.79 10.69
N LYS A 17 3.06 -5.06 9.59
CA LYS A 17 3.26 -6.29 8.81
C LYS A 17 4.58 -6.16 8.05
N SER A 18 5.56 -6.95 8.44
CA SER A 18 6.77 -7.13 7.64
C SER A 18 6.48 -8.15 6.54
N PHE A 19 6.85 -7.82 5.31
CA PHE A 19 6.72 -8.70 4.16
C PHE A 19 8.09 -8.80 3.47
N ARG A 20 8.40 -10.00 2.94
CA ARG A 20 9.64 -10.23 2.21
C ARG A 20 9.41 -9.93 0.74
N ILE A 21 10.26 -9.07 0.18
CA ILE A 21 10.30 -8.82 -1.27
C ILE A 21 11.67 -9.19 -1.81
N SER A 22 11.72 -9.62 -3.07
CA SER A 22 12.99 -9.89 -3.74
C SER A 22 13.81 -8.61 -3.87
N TYR A 23 15.14 -8.74 -3.94
CA TYR A 23 16.04 -7.60 -4.14
C TYR A 23 15.69 -6.81 -5.41
N TYR A 24 15.37 -7.51 -6.49
CA TYR A 24 14.94 -6.90 -7.75
C TYR A 24 13.67 -6.05 -7.58
N ASN A 25 12.64 -6.59 -6.93
CA ASN A 25 11.39 -5.87 -6.71
C ASN A 25 11.57 -4.68 -5.76
N LYS A 26 12.45 -4.81 -4.76
CA LYS A 26 12.82 -3.69 -3.88
C LYS A 26 13.44 -2.54 -4.67
N LYS A 27 14.43 -2.82 -5.52
CA LYS A 27 15.09 -1.80 -6.34
C LYS A 27 14.11 -1.09 -7.26
N ARG A 28 13.16 -1.82 -7.84
CA ARG A 28 12.11 -1.26 -8.70
C ARG A 28 11.11 -0.41 -7.91
N LEU A 29 10.71 -0.86 -6.72
CA LEU A 29 9.86 -0.09 -5.81
C LEU A 29 10.54 1.22 -5.41
N ASP A 30 11.81 1.17 -5.01
CA ASP A 30 12.58 2.36 -4.62
C ASP A 30 12.71 3.36 -5.77
N GLN A 31 12.83 2.88 -7.02
CA GLN A 31 12.84 3.75 -8.20
C GLN A 31 11.48 4.41 -8.41
N LEU A 32 10.39 3.64 -8.34
CA LEU A 32 9.04 4.17 -8.48
C LEU A 32 8.74 5.23 -7.41
N CYS A 33 9.11 4.98 -6.15
CA CYS A 33 8.94 5.97 -5.08
C CYS A 33 9.64 7.30 -5.38
N ARG A 34 10.82 7.25 -6.02
CA ARG A 34 11.55 8.48 -6.42
C ARG A 34 10.86 9.19 -7.58
N ASP A 35 10.40 8.43 -8.57
CA ASP A 35 9.80 8.99 -9.79
C ASP A 35 8.42 9.61 -9.53
N THR A 36 7.68 9.09 -8.55
CA THR A 36 6.32 9.53 -8.23
C THR A 36 6.20 10.33 -6.93
N GLU A 37 7.32 10.57 -6.23
CA GLU A 37 7.39 11.31 -4.95
C GLU A 37 6.46 10.77 -3.84
N VAL A 38 6.10 9.47 -3.89
CA VAL A 38 5.29 8.79 -2.88
C VAL A 38 6.10 7.77 -2.12
N THR A 39 5.64 7.46 -0.90
CA THR A 39 6.28 6.46 -0.06
C THR A 39 6.04 5.04 -0.59
N SER A 40 6.94 4.13 -0.25
CA SER A 40 6.79 2.70 -0.59
C SER A 40 5.50 2.10 -0.06
N THR A 41 5.01 2.60 1.09
CA THR A 41 3.76 2.12 1.71
C THR A 41 2.56 2.54 0.89
N GLU A 42 2.50 3.80 0.46
CA GLU A 42 1.42 4.31 -0.39
C GLU A 42 1.39 3.59 -1.74
N LEU A 43 2.56 3.40 -2.36
CA LEU A 43 2.67 2.63 -3.61
C LEU A 43 2.20 1.19 -3.45
N ILE A 44 2.60 0.50 -2.37
CA ILE A 44 2.16 -0.87 -2.12
C ILE A 44 0.65 -0.92 -1.86
N ASN A 45 0.09 0.01 -1.08
CA ASN A 45 -1.34 0.06 -0.83
C ASN A 45 -2.11 0.30 -2.14
N ALA A 46 -1.68 1.26 -2.96
CA ALA A 46 -2.30 1.52 -4.26
C ALA A 46 -2.21 0.32 -5.22
N LEU A 47 -1.08 -0.40 -5.21
CA LEU A 47 -0.92 -1.63 -6.00
C LEU A 47 -1.84 -2.74 -5.50
N LEU A 48 -1.99 -2.90 -4.19
CA LEU A 48 -2.90 -3.88 -3.59
C LEU A 48 -4.36 -3.52 -3.88
N GLU A 49 -4.76 -2.27 -3.69
CA GLU A 49 -6.10 -1.78 -4.01
C GLU A 49 -6.45 -2.02 -5.48
N ASN A 50 -5.56 -1.63 -6.40
CA ASN A 50 -5.76 -1.89 -7.82
C ASN A 50 -5.87 -3.38 -8.13
N TYR A 51 -5.08 -4.23 -7.47
CA TYR A 51 -5.14 -5.68 -7.66
C TYR A 51 -6.44 -6.29 -7.10
N PHE A 52 -6.91 -5.82 -5.95
CA PHE A 52 -8.18 -6.25 -5.37
C PHE A 52 -9.37 -5.81 -6.23
N ILE A 53 -9.38 -4.54 -6.67
CA ILE A 53 -10.39 -4.00 -7.58
C ILE A 53 -10.41 -4.77 -8.91
N THR A 54 -9.23 -5.10 -9.46
CA THR A 54 -9.17 -5.92 -10.68
C THR A 54 -9.56 -7.37 -10.45
N SER A 55 -9.37 -7.93 -9.25
CA SER A 55 -9.82 -9.29 -8.93
C SER A 55 -11.33 -9.39 -8.71
N GLU A 56 -11.96 -8.38 -8.08
CA GLU A 56 -13.43 -8.29 -7.97
C GLU A 56 -14.07 -8.10 -9.36
N ASN A 57 -13.44 -7.30 -10.24
CA ASN A 57 -13.86 -7.16 -11.64
C ASN A 57 -13.54 -8.38 -12.52
N PHE A 58 -12.68 -9.31 -12.08
CA PHE A 58 -12.32 -10.50 -12.85
C PHE A 58 -13.39 -11.58 -12.72
N GLU A 59 -13.98 -11.76 -11.53
CA GLU A 59 -15.09 -12.71 -11.33
C GLU A 59 -16.34 -12.33 -12.13
N GLU A 60 -16.63 -11.04 -12.33
CA GLU A 60 -17.80 -10.63 -13.10
C GLU A 60 -17.60 -10.75 -14.63
N ASN A 61 -16.37 -10.58 -15.16
CA ASN A 61 -16.09 -10.68 -16.60
C ASN A 61 -15.76 -12.10 -17.11
N TYR A 62 -15.30 -13.01 -16.24
CA TYR A 62 -14.95 -14.36 -16.67
C TYR A 62 -16.18 -15.25 -16.92
N TYR A 63 -17.30 -14.99 -16.25
CA TYR A 63 -18.54 -15.75 -16.45
C TYR A 63 -19.45 -15.18 -17.55
N ASP A 64 -19.34 -13.88 -17.88
CA ASP A 64 -20.16 -13.23 -18.91
C ASP A 64 -19.64 -13.46 -20.34
N SER A 65 -18.44 -14.03 -20.51
CA SER A 65 -17.83 -14.38 -21.81
C SER A 65 -17.80 -15.88 -22.10
N VAL A 66 -18.32 -16.71 -21.19
CA VAL A 66 -18.31 -18.18 -21.28
C VAL A 66 -19.71 -18.76 -21.57
N TYR A 67 -20.78 -17.95 -21.55
CA TYR A 67 -22.14 -18.35 -21.96
C TYR A 67 -22.73 -17.43 -23.03
#